data_AF-A0A521FJ88-F1
#
_entry.id   AF-A0A521FJ88-F1
#
_cell.length_a   1.000
_cell.length_b   1.000
_cell.length_c   1.000
_cell.angle_alpha   90.00
_cell.angle_beta   90.00
_cell.angle_gamma   90.00
#
_symmetry.space_group_name_H-M   'P 1'
#
loop_
_entity.id
_entity.type
_entity.pdbx_description
1 polymer ?
#
loop_
_entity_poly.entity_id
_entity_poly.type
_entity_poly.pdbx_seq_one_letter_code
_entity_poly.pdbx_strand_id
1 'polypeptide(L)'
;MTNTKQTYPDFKEFYTKAVEPLKAENVSYIRLDGKLKGDTRVIFTYFMYQDKKWKVNADTHIDRLKLAFAEFEKGNDPFVIKTVRDNAAEYLAIKGQPVRNAKLYIYAV
;
A
#
# COMPACT_ATOMS: atom_id res chain seq x y z
N MET A 1 -11.04 1.26 19.32
CA MET A 1 -11.22 -0.05 18.65
C MET A 1 -9.87 -0.48 18.11
N THR A 2 -9.23 -1.45 18.75
CA THR A 2 -7.94 -2.02 18.32
C THR A 2 -8.16 -2.77 17.00
N ASN A 3 -7.78 -2.14 15.87
CA ASN A 3 -7.78 -2.80 14.57
C ASN A 3 -6.70 -3.90 14.58
N THR A 4 -7.09 -5.13 14.94
CA THR A 4 -6.26 -6.35 14.95
C THR A 4 -5.98 -6.87 13.54
N LYS A 5 -5.70 -5.98 12.59
CA LYS A 5 -5.23 -6.38 11.27
C LYS A 5 -3.77 -6.81 11.37
N GLN A 6 -3.43 -7.86 10.63
CA GLN A 6 -2.08 -8.41 10.55
C GLN A 6 -1.06 -7.31 10.23
N THR A 7 0.11 -7.39 10.83
CA THR A 7 1.27 -6.55 10.49
C THR A 7 2.33 -7.44 9.88
N TYR A 8 2.67 -7.20 8.62
CA TYR A 8 3.74 -7.88 7.93
C TYR A 8 5.11 -7.27 8.31
N PRO A 9 6.18 -8.07 8.36
CA PRO A 9 7.50 -7.59 8.77
C PRO A 9 8.17 -6.68 7.74
N ASP A 10 7.75 -6.74 6.47
CA ASP A 10 8.23 -5.84 5.42
C ASP A 10 7.24 -5.75 4.24
N PHE A 11 7.56 -4.89 3.27
CA PHE A 11 6.77 -4.71 2.05
C PHE A 11 6.70 -5.97 1.18
N LYS A 12 7.80 -6.74 1.10
CA LYS A 12 7.89 -7.96 0.29
C LYS A 12 6.93 -9.02 0.81
N GLU A 13 6.95 -9.27 2.12
CA GLU A 13 6.05 -10.20 2.79
C GLU A 13 4.60 -9.78 2.65
N PHE A 14 4.30 -8.50 2.83
CA PHE A 14 2.95 -7.97 2.59
C PHE A 14 2.49 -8.26 1.16
N TYR A 15 3.30 -7.93 0.16
CA TYR A 15 2.91 -8.11 -1.24
C TYR A 15 2.70 -9.59 -1.58
N THR A 16 3.68 -10.43 -1.28
CA THR A 16 3.68 -11.86 -1.65
C THR A 16 2.66 -12.69 -0.88
N LYS A 17 2.41 -12.37 0.40
CA LYS A 17 1.48 -13.16 1.24
C LYS A 17 0.05 -12.63 1.24
N ALA A 18 -0.16 -11.34 0.93
CA ALA A 18 -1.49 -10.72 0.98
C ALA A 18 -2.03 -10.29 -0.38
N VAL A 19 -1.18 -9.68 -1.23
CA VAL A 19 -1.64 -9.02 -2.46
C VAL A 19 -1.68 -10.00 -3.63
N GLU A 20 -0.63 -10.80 -3.82
CA GLU A 20 -0.59 -11.77 -4.91
C GLU A 20 -1.70 -12.83 -4.81
N PRO A 21 -1.92 -13.48 -3.65
CA PRO A 21 -2.99 -14.48 -3.53
C PRO A 21 -4.37 -13.86 -3.78
N LEU A 22 -4.63 -12.67 -3.20
CA LEU A 22 -5.88 -11.94 -3.39
C LEU A 22 -6.16 -11.68 -4.88
N LYS A 23 -5.14 -11.24 -5.63
CA LYS A 23 -5.27 -10.95 -7.06
C LYS A 23 -5.40 -12.21 -7.92
N ALA A 24 -4.75 -13.30 -7.53
CA ALA A 24 -4.86 -14.59 -8.21
C ALA A 24 -6.27 -15.17 -8.06
N GLU A 25 -6.85 -15.11 -6.85
CA GLU A 25 -8.21 -15.57 -6.58
C GLU A 25 -9.27 -14.65 -7.22
N ASN A 26 -8.96 -13.34 -7.33
CA ASN A 26 -9.91 -12.32 -7.80
C ASN A 26 -9.31 -11.51 -8.95
N VAL A 27 -9.22 -12.12 -10.13
CA VAL A 27 -8.54 -11.54 -11.31
C VAL A 27 -9.12 -10.18 -11.72
N SER A 28 -10.41 -9.93 -11.47
CA SER A 28 -11.07 -8.65 -11.79
C SER A 28 -10.79 -7.51 -10.81
N TYR A 29 -10.19 -7.78 -9.64
CA TYR A 29 -9.99 -6.76 -8.61
C TYR A 29 -8.97 -5.70 -9.06
N ILE A 30 -9.40 -4.44 -9.02
CA ILE A 30 -8.53 -3.29 -9.27
C ILE A 30 -7.98 -2.73 -7.95
N ARG A 31 -8.75 -2.86 -6.86
CA ARG A 31 -8.45 -2.40 -5.51
C ARG A 31 -8.44 -3.57 -4.53
N LEU A 32 -7.79 -3.39 -3.38
CA LEU A 32 -7.73 -4.41 -2.31
C LEU A 32 -9.11 -4.76 -1.73
N ASP A 33 -10.07 -3.82 -1.77
CA ASP A 33 -11.45 -4.05 -1.35
C ASP A 33 -12.38 -4.60 -2.44
N GLY A 34 -11.86 -4.86 -3.65
CA GLY A 34 -12.65 -5.34 -4.79
C GLY A 34 -13.60 -4.31 -5.40
N LYS A 35 -13.65 -3.08 -4.87
CA LYS A 35 -14.54 -2.03 -5.39
C LYS A 35 -13.92 -1.30 -6.58
N LEU A 36 -14.78 -0.70 -7.39
CA LEU A 36 -14.36 0.10 -8.55
C LEU A 36 -14.24 1.60 -8.23
N LYS A 37 -14.96 2.08 -7.20
CA LYS A 37 -15.07 3.50 -6.83
C LYS A 37 -15.35 3.69 -5.35
N GLY A 38 -15.18 4.93 -4.88
CA GLY A 38 -15.43 5.35 -3.50
C GLY A 38 -14.14 5.58 -2.72
N ASP A 39 -14.26 6.17 -1.55
CA ASP A 39 -13.18 6.37 -0.57
C ASP A 39 -13.49 5.49 0.65
N THR A 40 -12.46 4.90 1.26
CA THR A 40 -12.63 4.15 2.50
C THR A 40 -11.46 4.36 3.46
N ARG A 41 -11.80 4.53 4.74
CA ARG A 41 -10.83 4.50 5.85
C ARG A 41 -10.61 3.10 6.41
N VAL A 42 -11.14 2.07 5.74
CA VAL A 42 -10.95 0.67 6.15
C VAL A 42 -9.51 0.26 5.89
N ILE A 43 -8.89 -0.28 6.94
CA ILE A 43 -7.53 -0.78 6.89
C ILE A 43 -7.57 -2.20 6.31
N PHE A 44 -6.82 -2.43 5.24
CA PHE A 44 -6.60 -3.76 4.70
C PHE A 44 -5.61 -4.53 5.58
N THR A 45 -4.42 -3.96 5.80
CA THR A 45 -3.35 -4.56 6.60
C THR A 45 -2.33 -3.51 7.03
N TYR A 46 -1.27 -3.94 7.72
CA TYR A 46 -0.10 -3.12 8.03
C TYR A 46 1.18 -3.81 7.57
N PHE A 47 2.25 -3.05 7.36
CA PHE A 47 3.61 -3.59 7.23
C PHE A 47 4.65 -2.66 7.86
N MET A 48 5.83 -3.19 8.18
CA MET A 48 6.96 -2.38 8.63
C MET A 48 7.80 -1.91 7.45
N TYR A 49 8.28 -0.68 7.49
CA TYR A 49 9.20 -0.13 6.50
C TYR A 49 9.97 1.03 7.12
N GLN A 50 11.31 1.00 7.02
CA GLN A 50 12.23 1.95 7.67
C GLN A 50 11.89 2.16 9.16
N ASP A 51 11.81 1.05 9.91
CA ASP A 51 11.49 1.00 11.36
C ASP A 51 10.16 1.64 11.78
N LYS A 52 9.30 1.98 10.81
CA LYS A 52 7.98 2.56 11.03
C LYS A 52 6.89 1.60 10.58
N LYS A 53 5.76 1.62 11.29
CA LYS A 53 4.56 0.89 10.94
C LYS A 53 3.72 1.70 9.96
N TRP A 54 3.32 1.07 8.87
CA TRP A 54 2.51 1.68 7.82
C TRP A 54 1.18 0.96 7.69
N LYS A 55 0.08 1.72 7.65
CA LYS A 55 -1.26 1.19 7.38
C LYS A 55 -1.56 1.26 5.89
N VAL A 56 -2.09 0.18 5.35
CA VAL A 56 -2.56 0.10 3.97
C VAL A 56 -4.07 0.21 3.96
N ASN A 57 -4.61 1.25 3.34
CA ASN A 57 -6.05 1.38 3.18
C ASN A 57 -6.55 0.43 2.08
N ALA A 58 -7.78 -0.06 2.25
CA ALA A 58 -8.38 -1.05 1.36
C ALA A 58 -8.79 -0.48 -0.03
N ASP A 59 -8.80 0.84 -0.19
CA ASP A 59 -8.94 1.50 -1.48
C ASP A 59 -7.65 1.57 -2.31
N THR A 60 -6.54 1.06 -1.79
CA THR A 60 -5.27 0.98 -2.53
C THR A 60 -5.45 0.14 -3.79
N HIS A 61 -4.99 0.68 -4.91
CA HIS A 61 -5.00 -0.02 -6.17
C HIS A 61 -3.87 -1.07 -6.25
N ILE A 62 -4.22 -2.27 -6.71
CA ILE A 62 -3.31 -3.43 -6.77
C ILE A 62 -2.19 -3.20 -7.80
N ASP A 63 -2.48 -2.54 -8.91
CA ASP A 63 -1.48 -2.22 -9.95
C ASP A 63 -0.34 -1.34 -9.41
N ARG A 64 -0.64 -0.42 -8.49
CA ARG A 64 0.35 0.44 -7.83
C ARG A 64 1.27 -0.37 -6.94
N LEU A 65 0.71 -1.31 -6.19
CA LEU A 65 1.50 -2.25 -5.38
C LEU A 65 2.40 -3.12 -6.27
N LYS A 66 1.89 -3.59 -7.40
CA LYS A 66 2.65 -4.36 -8.38
C LYS A 66 3.83 -3.56 -8.95
N LEU A 67 3.62 -2.29 -9.27
CA LEU A 67 4.71 -1.40 -9.75
C LEU A 67 5.79 -1.20 -8.68
N ALA A 68 5.39 -0.96 -7.44
CA ALA A 68 6.35 -0.86 -6.33
C ALA A 68 7.11 -2.18 -6.11
N PHE A 69 6.42 -3.32 -6.21
CA PHE A 69 7.06 -4.63 -6.10
C PHE A 69 8.05 -4.91 -7.23
N ALA A 70 7.71 -4.55 -8.47
CA ALA A 70 8.61 -4.70 -9.61
C ALA A 70 9.90 -3.86 -9.48
N GLU A 71 9.86 -2.71 -8.81
CA GLU A 71 11.07 -1.94 -8.49
C GLU A 71 11.86 -2.59 -7.35
N PHE A 72 11.17 -3.09 -6.32
CA PHE A 72 11.80 -3.84 -5.24
C PHE A 72 12.55 -5.08 -5.75
N GLU A 73 11.97 -5.83 -6.69
CA GLU A 73 12.60 -7.01 -7.30
C GLU A 73 13.87 -6.69 -8.08
N LYS A 74 14.02 -5.44 -8.57
CA LYS A 74 15.26 -4.97 -9.20
C LYS A 74 16.33 -4.56 -8.18
N GLY A 75 16.05 -4.68 -6.88
CA GLY A 75 16.91 -4.23 -5.80
C GLY A 75 16.79 -2.73 -5.49
N ASN A 76 15.81 -2.03 -6.06
CA ASN A 76 15.58 -0.62 -5.78
C ASN A 76 14.67 -0.45 -4.55
N ASP A 77 14.87 0.63 -3.79
CA ASP A 77 13.85 1.09 -2.85
C ASP A 77 12.68 1.72 -3.63
N PRO A 78 11.47 1.12 -3.59
CA PRO A 78 10.35 1.59 -4.39
C PRO A 78 9.68 2.84 -3.82
N PHE A 79 9.91 3.18 -2.54
CA PHE A 79 9.14 4.20 -1.85
C PHE A 79 9.94 5.48 -1.57
N VAL A 80 9.19 6.58 -1.47
CA VAL A 80 9.63 7.82 -0.86
C VAL A 80 8.59 8.23 0.18
N ILE A 81 9.07 8.66 1.35
CA ILE A 81 8.21 9.18 2.41
C ILE A 81 7.85 10.62 2.06
N LYS A 82 6.56 10.94 2.11
CA LYS A 82 6.03 12.29 1.89
C LYS A 82 5.09 12.67 3.01
N THR A 83 4.89 13.97 3.21
CA THR A 83 3.90 14.48 4.16
C THR A 83 2.62 14.87 3.43
N VAL A 84 1.47 14.58 4.03
CA VAL A 84 0.21 15.23 3.60
C VAL A 84 0.28 16.72 3.93
N ARG A 85 -0.63 17.48 3.31
CA ARG A 85 -0.76 18.92 3.53
C ARG A 85 -0.80 19.24 5.02
N ASP A 86 -0.14 20.35 5.39
CA ASP A 86 -0.03 20.85 6.76
C ASP A 86 0.66 19.88 7.73
N ASN A 87 1.48 18.95 7.21
CA ASN A 87 2.23 17.94 7.96
C ASN A 87 1.37 17.05 8.88
N ALA A 88 0.09 16.88 8.55
CA ALA A 88 -0.86 16.16 9.39
C ALA A 88 -0.57 14.64 9.51
N ALA A 89 0.15 14.06 8.55
CA ALA A 89 0.58 12.66 8.53
C ALA A 89 1.67 12.44 7.48
N GLU A 90 2.28 11.26 7.49
CA GLU A 90 3.18 10.78 6.45
C GLU A 90 2.50 9.69 5.60
N TYR A 91 2.92 9.59 4.33
CA TYR A 91 2.48 8.55 3.40
C TYR A 91 3.63 8.07 2.52
N LEU A 92 3.52 6.84 2.03
CA LEU A 92 4.45 6.30 1.03
C LEU A 92 3.94 6.62 -0.37
N ALA A 93 4.82 7.18 -1.19
CA ALA A 93 4.63 7.32 -2.63
C ALA A 93 5.65 6.45 -3.37
N ILE A 94 5.28 6.00 -4.57
CA ILE A 94 6.23 5.27 -5.43
C ILE A 94 7.24 6.27 -6.02
N LYS A 95 8.52 5.95 -5.93
CA LYS A 95 9.61 6.76 -6.46
C LYS A 95 9.44 6.97 -7.97
N GLY A 96 9.60 8.22 -8.43
CA GLY A 96 9.47 8.57 -9.84
C GLY A 96 8.04 8.62 -10.40
N GLN A 97 7.00 8.35 -9.59
CA GLN A 97 5.62 8.49 -10.05
C GLN A 97 5.05 9.90 -9.82
N PRO A 98 4.24 10.42 -10.76
CA PRO A 98 3.55 11.69 -10.57
C PRO A 98 2.59 11.62 -9.38
N VAL A 99 2.48 12.74 -8.65
CA VAL A 99 1.61 12.84 -7.47
C VAL A 99 0.13 12.71 -7.84
N ARG A 100 -0.25 13.19 -9.04
CA ARG A 100 -1.62 13.06 -9.54
C ARG A 100 -1.92 11.59 -9.86
N ASN A 101 -3.06 11.10 -9.38
CA ASN A 101 -3.52 9.72 -9.59
C ASN A 101 -2.62 8.63 -8.99
N ALA A 102 -1.94 8.94 -7.89
CA ALA A 102 -1.06 7.99 -7.19
C ALA A 102 -1.78 6.68 -6.86
N LYS A 103 -3.06 6.74 -6.42
CA LYS A 103 -3.92 5.55 -6.14
C LYS A 103 -3.28 4.53 -5.19
N LEU A 104 -2.28 4.98 -4.42
CA LEU A 104 -1.56 4.23 -3.41
C LEU A 104 -1.84 4.94 -2.07
N TYR A 105 -2.51 4.24 -1.16
CA TYR A 105 -3.03 4.82 0.08
C TYR A 105 -2.40 4.11 1.28
N ILE A 106 -1.12 4.42 1.50
CA ILE A 106 -0.30 3.86 2.57
C ILE A 106 0.19 4.99 3.45
N TYR A 107 -0.14 4.94 4.74
CA TYR A 107 0.09 6.05 5.68
C TYR A 107 0.82 5.56 6.92
N ALA A 108 1.61 6.43 7.55
CA ALA A 108 2.20 6.13 8.85
C ALA A 108 1.09 5.91 9.89
N VAL A 109 1.34 5.00 10.84
CA VAL A 109 0.50 4.80 12.04
C VAL A 109 0.87 5.80 13.12
#